data_AF-X0WD28-F1
#
_entry.id   AF-X0WD28-F1
#
_cell.length_a   1.000
_cell.length_b   1.000
_cell.length_c   1.000
_cell.angle_alpha   90.00
_cell.angle_beta   90.00
_cell.angle_gamma   90.00
#
_symmetry.space_group_name_H-M   'P 1'
#
loop_
_entity.id
_entity.type
_entity.pdbx_description
1 polymer ?
#
loop_
_entity_poly.entity_id
_entity_poly.type
_entity_poly.pdbx_seq_one_letter_code
_entity_poly.pdbx_strand_id
1 'polypeptide(L)' 'VFGAQTNDMGGTLVRSIGLVRARARIGLKNLTYNMRRLVQLERLAATAPP' A
#
# COMPACT_ATOMS: atom_id res chain seq x y z
N VAL A 1 -1.53 -1.50 7.45
CA VAL A 1 -0.55 -1.02 6.43
C VAL A 1 0.74 -1.83 6.47
N PHE A 2 1.55 -1.74 7.54
CA PHE A 2 2.88 -2.36 7.58
C PHE A 2 2.89 -3.89 7.43
N GLY A 3 1.92 -4.62 7.98
CA GLY A 3 1.82 -6.08 7.77
C GLY A 3 1.71 -6.46 6.29
N ALA A 4 0.81 -5.82 5.54
CA ALA A 4 0.67 -6.05 4.10
C ALA A 4 1.93 -5.60 3.32
N GLN A 5 2.61 -4.54 3.76
CA GLN A 5 3.86 -4.12 3.10
C GLN A 5 5.00 -5.12 3.34
N THR A 6 5.09 -5.66 4.55
CA THR A 6 6.08 -6.69 4.91
C THR A 6 5.82 -7.98 4.15
N ASN A 7 4.58 -8.44 4.10
CA ASN A 7 4.22 -9.74 3.53
C ASN A 7 4.12 -9.70 2.00
N ASP A 8 3.56 -8.62 1.44
CA ASP A 8 3.12 -8.60 0.03
C ASP A 8 3.83 -7.56 -0.84
N MET A 9 4.64 -6.67 -0.24
CA MET A 9 5.27 -5.53 -0.95
C MET A 9 6.79 -5.46 -0.77
N GLY A 10 7.42 -6.60 -0.49
CA GLY A 10 8.87 -6.73 -0.40
C GLY A 10 9.49 -6.00 0.78
N GLY A 11 8.80 -5.97 1.93
CA GLY A 11 9.32 -5.37 3.16
C GLY A 11 9.13 -3.86 3.28
N THR A 12 9.45 -3.34 4.46
CA THR A 12 9.40 -1.89 4.77
C THR A 12 10.73 -1.18 4.50
N LEU A 13 11.84 -1.92 4.46
CA LEU A 13 13.17 -1.36 4.21
C LEU A 13 13.31 -0.96 2.73
N VAL A 14 13.71 0.29 2.47
CA VAL A 14 13.92 0.83 1.13
C VAL A 14 15.39 1.18 0.94
N ARG A 15 16.08 0.46 0.04
CA ARG A 15 17.41 0.82 -0.45
C ARG A 15 17.32 1.50 -1.82
N SER A 16 17.89 2.70 -1.93
CA SER A 16 17.82 3.52 -3.14
C SER A 16 18.98 4.52 -3.18
N ILE A 17 19.50 4.80 -4.37
CA ILE A 17 20.43 5.92 -4.58
C ILE A 17 19.60 7.19 -4.73
N GLY A 18 19.80 8.13 -3.80
CA GLY A 18 19.14 9.44 -3.77
C GLY A 18 17.82 9.45 -3.00
N LEU A 19 17.65 10.50 -2.18
CA LEU A 19 16.51 10.69 -1.29
C LEU A 19 15.18 10.89 -2.04
N VAL A 20 15.20 11.60 -3.18
CA VAL A 20 13.99 11.82 -4.00
C VAL A 20 13.40 10.49 -4.48
N ARG A 21 14.26 9.57 -4.95
CA ARG A 21 13.85 8.23 -5.39
C ARG A 21 13.34 7.39 -4.23
N ALA A 22 13.98 7.47 -3.06
CA ALA A 22 13.51 6.77 -1.87
C ALA A 22 12.11 7.23 -1.46
N ARG A 23 11.86 8.55 -1.42
CA ARG A 23 10.53 9.11 -1.13
C ARG A 23 9.49 8.69 -2.15
N ALA A 24 9.81 8.74 -3.45
CA ALA A 24 8.90 8.31 -4.50
C ALA A 24 8.51 6.83 -4.35
N ARG A 25 9.47 5.94 -4.03
CA ARG A 25 9.19 4.51 -3.80
C ARG A 25 8.29 4.27 -2.59
N ILE A 26 8.51 5.00 -1.50
CA ILE A 26 7.64 4.91 -0.30
C ILE A 26 6.23 5.41 -0.63
N GLY A 27 6.13 6.56 -1.31
CA GLY A 27 4.86 7.12 -1.76
C GLY A 27 4.09 6.15 -2.65
N LEU A 28 4.75 5.55 -3.64
CA LEU A 28 4.13 4.57 -4.53
C LEU A 28 3.67 3.31 -3.78
N LYS A 29 4.47 2.78 -2.83
CA LYS A 29 4.04 1.66 -1.98
C LYS A 29 2.77 2.01 -1.21
N ASN A 30 2.71 3.21 -0.62
CA ASN A 30 1.52 3.66 0.11
C ASN A 30 0.33 3.86 -0.82
N LEU A 31 0.52 4.45 -2.00
CA LEU A 31 -0.55 4.64 -2.98
C LEU A 31 -1.13 3.29 -3.42
N THR A 32 -0.29 2.36 -3.85
CA THR A 32 -0.74 1.02 -4.28
C THR A 32 -1.47 0.27 -3.16
N TYR A 33 -0.98 0.37 -1.92
CA TYR A 33 -1.69 -0.19 -0.77
C TYR A 33 -3.07 0.44 -0.59
N ASN A 34 -3.17 1.78 -0.61
CA ASN A 34 -4.43 2.48 -0.41
C ASN A 34 -5.43 2.18 -1.54
N MET A 35 -4.99 2.09 -2.79
CA MET A 35 -5.87 1.72 -3.91
C MET A 35 -6.43 0.30 -3.75
N ARG A 36 -5.59 -0.68 -3.37
CA ARG A 36 -6.05 -2.05 -3.08
C ARG A 36 -7.03 -2.07 -1.91
N ARG A 37 -6.73 -1.32 -0.85
CA ARG A 37 -7.57 -1.21 0.34
C ARG A 37 -8.93 -0.58 0.01
N LEU A 38 -8.96 0.46 -0.82
CA LEU A 38 -10.19 1.11 -1.27
C LEU A 38 -11.13 0.10 -1.95
N VAL A 39 -10.63 -0.62 -2.95
CA VAL A 39 -11.43 -1.63 -3.67
C VAL A 39 -11.94 -2.73 -2.73
N GLN A 40 -11.15 -3.15 -1.74
CA GLN A 40 -11.61 -4.10 -0.72
C GLN A 40 -12.76 -3.54 0.11
N LEU A 41 -12.65 -2.27 0.55
CA LEU A 41 -13.69 -1.62 1.35
C LEU A 41 -14.97 -1.42 0.54
N GLU A 42 -14.88 -1.00 -0.72
CA GLU A 42 -16.03 -0.87 -1.61
C GLU A 42 -16.76 -2.20 -1.81
N ARG A 43 -16.01 -3.30 -2.00
CA ARG A 43 -16.60 -4.64 -2.09
C ARG A 43 -17.31 -5.07 -0.81
N LEU A 44 -16.69 -4.81 0.35
CA LEU A 44 -17.30 -5.12 1.65
C LEU A 44 -18.58 -4.32 1.87
N ALA A 45 -18.55 -3.02 1.56
CA ALA A 45 -19.71 -2.15 1.65
C ALA A 45 -20.85 -2.60 0.73
N ALA A 46 -20.54 -3.02 -0.50
CA ALA A 46 -21.54 -3.55 -1.44
C ALA A 46 -22.22 -4.84 -0.95
N THR A 47 -21.53 -5.63 -0.11
CA THR A 47 -22.07 -6.87 0.47
C THR A 47 -22.64 -6.69 1.88
N ALA A 48 -22.56 -5.49 2.45
CA ALA A 48 -23.06 -5.24 3.79
C ALA A 48 -24.60 -5.20 3.78
N PRO A 49 -25.26 -5.83 4.76
CA PRO A 49 -26.71 -5.68 4.93
C PRO A 49 -27.06 -4.21 5.23
N PRO A 50 -28.26 -3.76 4.82
CA PRO A 50 -28.73 -2.39 5.07
C PRO A 50 -28.90 -2.07 6.55
#